data_AF-A0A066ZBY3-F1
#
_entry.id   AF-A0A066ZBY3-F1
#
_cell.length_a   1.000
_cell.length_b   1.000
_cell.length_c   1.000
_cell.angle_alpha   90.00
_cell.angle_beta   90.00
_cell.angle_gamma   90.00
#
_symmetry.space_group_name_H-M   'P 1'
#
loop_
_entity.id
_entity.type
_entity.pdbx_description
1 polymer ?
#
loop_
_entity_poly.entity_id
_entity_poly.type
_entity_poly.pdbx_seq_one_letter_code
_entity_poly.pdbx_strand_id
1 'polypeptide(L)'
;MVDWAQLPDSSFEVEHVPRLLERVTLHDDPAAWAELEWRLVLEHDLVSPAGFAALPQLVRLAPRSAEARALAGRILERAAGHHGQDELLADRADAVAEFGRVLDDHLRSRPADYLVSLRARLAVAGEFHWANALEGFTDDIHHVRCPHCGAELTVAIGRFGCYAQLWDGPVELRRELRPAAGTELTGTGRWLYRTALRDGQDTLAEGFRHLFGTVECPDCGSLCNLASEYTFANRPVMR
;
A
#
# COMPACT_ATOMS: atom_id res chain seq x y z
N MET A 1 -2.35 -28.18 1.98
CA MET A 1 -1.24 -28.37 1.03
C MET A 1 -1.71 -27.82 -0.30
N VAL A 2 -0.89 -27.02 -0.99
CA VAL A 2 -1.29 -26.35 -2.24
C VAL A 2 -1.19 -27.33 -3.39
N ASP A 3 -2.25 -27.51 -4.18
CA ASP A 3 -2.21 -28.28 -5.42
C ASP A 3 -1.73 -27.40 -6.58
N TRP A 4 -0.41 -27.35 -6.75
CA TRP A 4 0.25 -26.53 -7.78
C TRP A 4 -0.03 -26.99 -9.22
N ALA A 5 -0.53 -28.21 -9.41
CA ALA A 5 -0.88 -28.72 -10.73
C ALA A 5 -2.18 -28.08 -11.28
N GLN A 6 -2.95 -27.39 -10.44
CA GLN A 6 -4.23 -26.75 -10.78
C GLN A 6 -4.19 -25.22 -10.69
N LEU A 7 -3.04 -24.63 -10.38
CA LEU A 7 -2.90 -23.19 -10.13
C LEU A 7 -2.07 -22.52 -11.23
N PRO A 8 -2.73 -21.93 -12.26
CA PRO A 8 -2.02 -21.22 -13.31
C PRO A 8 -1.39 -19.94 -12.78
N ASP A 9 -0.21 -19.62 -13.31
CA ASP A 9 0.41 -18.30 -13.17
C ASP A 9 -0.09 -17.31 -14.24
N SER A 10 0.53 -16.12 -14.32
CA SER A 10 0.17 -15.09 -15.32
C SER A 10 0.35 -15.52 -16.77
N SER A 11 1.15 -16.56 -17.03
CA SER A 11 1.38 -17.16 -18.35
C SER A 11 0.48 -18.36 -18.63
N PHE A 12 -0.47 -18.65 -17.73
CA PHE A 12 -1.31 -19.85 -17.75
C PHE A 12 -0.51 -21.16 -17.65
N GLU A 13 0.72 -21.09 -17.16
CA GLU A 13 1.56 -22.26 -16.92
C GLU A 13 1.36 -22.78 -15.49
N VAL A 14 1.46 -24.10 -15.34
CA VAL A 14 1.45 -24.78 -14.04
C VAL A 14 2.85 -25.29 -13.70
N GLU A 15 3.12 -25.54 -12.42
CA GLU A 15 4.39 -26.08 -11.88
C GLU A 15 5.67 -25.21 -11.98
N HIS A 16 5.68 -24.12 -12.77
CA HIS A 16 6.85 -23.24 -12.86
C HIS A 16 7.12 -22.49 -11.55
N VAL A 17 6.08 -21.93 -10.93
CA VAL A 17 6.19 -21.17 -9.67
C VAL A 17 6.84 -21.99 -8.54
N PRO A 18 6.43 -23.25 -8.25
CA PRO A 18 7.13 -24.10 -7.27
C PRO A 18 8.63 -24.26 -7.51
N ARG A 19 9.05 -24.48 -8.76
CA ARG A 19 10.47 -24.67 -9.10
C ARG A 19 11.26 -23.38 -8.88
N LEU A 20 10.68 -22.24 -9.25
CA LEU A 20 11.28 -20.94 -9.00
C LEU A 20 11.38 -20.63 -7.50
N LEU A 21 10.34 -20.94 -6.71
CA LEU A 21 10.35 -20.78 -5.25
C LEU A 21 11.42 -21.65 -4.57
N GLU A 22 11.59 -22.91 -5.02
CA GLU A 22 12.66 -23.79 -4.55
C GLU A 22 14.04 -23.20 -4.88
N ARG A 23 14.23 -22.71 -6.11
CA ARG A 23 15.48 -22.09 -6.56
C ARG A 23 15.86 -20.88 -5.72
N VAL A 24 14.94 -19.93 -5.48
CA VAL A 24 15.21 -18.74 -4.65
C VAL A 24 15.36 -19.06 -3.15
N THR A 25 14.87 -20.22 -2.70
CA THR A 25 15.10 -20.71 -1.33
C THR A 25 16.54 -21.20 -1.14
N LEU A 26 17.12 -21.81 -2.18
CA LEU A 26 18.47 -22.38 -2.14
C LEU A 26 19.54 -21.37 -2.51
N HIS A 27 19.24 -20.44 -3.42
CA HIS A 27 20.19 -19.50 -3.99
C HIS A 27 19.58 -18.10 -4.09
N ASP A 28 20.39 -17.08 -3.81
CA ASP A 28 20.02 -15.70 -4.14
C ASP A 28 20.19 -15.50 -5.66
N ASP A 29 19.10 -15.68 -6.39
CA ASP A 29 19.09 -15.70 -7.85
C ASP A 29 18.21 -14.55 -8.40
N PRO A 30 18.83 -13.43 -8.82
CA PRO A 30 18.09 -12.27 -9.31
C PRO A 30 17.20 -12.58 -10.52
N ALA A 31 17.59 -13.51 -11.39
CA ALA A 31 16.80 -13.88 -12.56
C ALA A 31 15.54 -14.66 -12.15
N ALA A 32 15.67 -15.57 -11.19
CA ALA A 32 14.53 -16.31 -10.65
C ALA A 32 13.55 -15.38 -9.89
N TRP A 33 14.06 -14.37 -9.18
CA TRP A 33 13.21 -13.35 -8.54
C TRP A 33 12.45 -12.50 -9.56
N ALA A 34 13.11 -12.04 -10.62
CA ALA A 34 12.47 -11.28 -11.69
C ALA A 34 11.38 -12.11 -12.40
N GLU A 35 11.65 -13.39 -12.66
CA GLU A 35 10.66 -14.29 -13.26
C GLU A 35 9.48 -14.56 -12.32
N LEU A 36 9.72 -14.75 -11.01
CA LEU A 36 8.65 -14.87 -10.02
C LEU A 36 7.78 -13.62 -9.98
N GLU A 37 8.38 -12.43 -9.98
CA GLU A 37 7.63 -11.18 -9.99
C GLU A 37 6.69 -11.11 -11.20
N TRP A 38 7.21 -11.37 -12.39
CA TRP A 38 6.44 -11.37 -13.63
C TRP A 38 5.33 -12.45 -13.67
N ARG A 39 5.59 -13.64 -13.09
CA ARG A 39 4.62 -14.75 -13.05
C ARG A 39 3.50 -14.54 -12.02
N LEU A 40 3.80 -13.87 -10.91
CA LEU A 40 2.87 -13.74 -9.79
C LEU A 40 2.09 -12.43 -9.78
N VAL A 41 2.67 -11.36 -10.35
CA VAL A 41 2.10 -10.01 -10.38
C VAL A 41 2.02 -9.52 -11.83
N LEU A 42 0.81 -9.23 -12.29
CA LEU A 42 0.55 -8.68 -13.62
C LEU A 42 0.64 -7.14 -13.60
N GLU A 43 1.02 -6.55 -14.74
CA GLU A 43 1.30 -5.11 -14.90
C GLU A 43 0.12 -4.16 -14.53
N HIS A 44 -1.11 -4.66 -14.42
CA HIS A 44 -2.33 -3.85 -14.24
C HIS A 44 -3.16 -4.25 -13.02
N ASP A 45 -2.50 -4.38 -11.86
CA ASP A 45 -3.12 -4.64 -10.55
C ASP A 45 -3.71 -6.03 -10.33
N LEU A 46 -3.41 -6.97 -11.22
CA LEU A 46 -3.85 -8.35 -11.09
C LEU A 46 -2.78 -9.24 -10.44
N VAL A 47 -3.23 -10.19 -9.63
CA VAL A 47 -2.40 -11.22 -9.03
C VAL A 47 -2.92 -12.57 -9.49
N SER A 48 -2.02 -13.45 -9.93
CA SER A 48 -2.42 -14.81 -10.32
C SER A 48 -2.78 -15.63 -9.07
N PRO A 49 -3.64 -16.67 -9.19
CA PRO A 49 -3.92 -17.59 -8.07
C PRO A 49 -2.63 -18.19 -7.47
N ALA A 50 -1.62 -18.44 -8.32
CA ALA A 50 -0.29 -18.86 -7.90
C ALA A 50 0.41 -17.85 -6.97
N GLY A 51 0.12 -16.55 -7.09
CA GLY A 51 0.65 -15.49 -6.23
C GLY A 51 0.16 -15.62 -4.78
N PHE A 52 -1.15 -15.73 -4.57
CA PHE A 52 -1.70 -16.02 -3.24
C PHE A 52 -1.20 -17.36 -2.72
N ALA A 53 -1.04 -18.33 -3.61
CA ALA A 53 -0.53 -19.64 -3.25
C ALA A 53 0.94 -19.62 -2.77
N ALA A 54 1.76 -18.70 -3.30
CA ALA A 54 3.17 -18.54 -2.94
C ALA A 54 3.38 -17.82 -1.59
N LEU A 55 2.39 -17.07 -1.09
CA LEU A 55 2.53 -16.24 0.12
C LEU A 55 3.20 -16.94 1.30
N PRO A 56 2.78 -18.14 1.76
CA PRO A 56 3.42 -18.78 2.91
C PRO A 56 4.91 -19.05 2.72
N GLN A 57 5.37 -19.30 1.48
CA GLN A 57 6.79 -19.52 1.22
C GLN A 57 7.56 -18.21 1.22
N LEU A 58 7.02 -17.17 0.57
CA LEU A 58 7.60 -15.83 0.54
C LEU A 58 7.73 -15.26 1.96
N VAL A 59 6.71 -15.44 2.80
CA VAL A 59 6.71 -15.00 4.21
C VAL A 59 7.79 -15.70 5.02
N ARG A 60 8.07 -16.99 4.80
CA ARG A 60 9.18 -17.68 5.47
C ARG A 60 10.55 -17.16 5.06
N LEU A 61 10.69 -16.66 3.82
CA LEU A 61 11.94 -16.08 3.31
C LEU A 61 12.09 -14.59 3.71
N ALA A 62 10.98 -13.90 3.94
CA ALA A 62 10.91 -12.47 4.22
C ALA A 62 11.84 -11.96 5.34
N PRO A 63 12.13 -12.67 6.45
CA PRO A 63 13.07 -12.17 7.45
C PRO A 63 14.51 -11.97 6.93
N ARG A 64 14.88 -12.62 5.82
CA ARG A 64 16.26 -12.66 5.31
C ARG A 64 16.40 -12.22 3.85
N SER A 65 15.31 -12.01 3.13
CA SER A 65 15.31 -11.57 1.72
C SER A 65 14.42 -10.35 1.52
N ALA A 66 14.99 -9.30 0.92
CA ALA A 66 14.26 -8.08 0.57
C ALA A 66 13.29 -8.33 -0.58
N GLU A 67 13.69 -9.16 -1.54
CA GLU A 67 12.92 -9.59 -2.70
C GLU A 67 11.66 -10.35 -2.25
N ALA A 68 11.81 -11.26 -1.28
CA ALA A 68 10.68 -11.98 -0.70
C ALA A 68 9.68 -11.04 -0.01
N ARG A 69 10.17 -10.05 0.76
CA ARG A 69 9.33 -9.03 1.39
C ARG A 69 8.62 -8.18 0.34
N ALA A 70 9.35 -7.69 -0.66
CA ALA A 70 8.81 -6.84 -1.71
C ALA A 70 7.74 -7.58 -2.52
N LEU A 71 8.01 -8.83 -2.92
CA LEU A 71 7.06 -9.62 -3.70
C LEU A 71 5.81 -9.99 -2.91
N ALA A 72 5.95 -10.43 -1.65
CA ALA A 72 4.80 -10.68 -0.78
C ALA A 72 3.97 -9.41 -0.55
N GLY A 73 4.64 -8.26 -0.38
CA GLY A 73 3.99 -6.94 -0.28
C GLY A 73 3.17 -6.62 -1.52
N ARG A 74 3.76 -6.71 -2.72
CA ARG A 74 3.07 -6.42 -3.99
C ARG A 74 1.87 -7.34 -4.25
N ILE A 75 1.96 -8.61 -3.85
CA ILE A 75 0.83 -9.55 -3.91
C ILE A 75 -0.31 -9.07 -3.01
N LEU A 76 -0.01 -8.67 -1.78
CA LEU A 76 -1.03 -8.20 -0.83
C LEU A 76 -1.60 -6.83 -1.18
N GLU A 77 -0.81 -5.91 -1.74
CA GLU A 77 -1.29 -4.59 -2.19
C GLU A 77 -2.44 -4.71 -3.21
N ARG A 78 -2.43 -5.80 -3.99
CA ARG A 78 -3.42 -6.11 -5.03
C ARG A 78 -4.50 -7.10 -4.57
N ALA A 79 -4.46 -7.52 -3.31
CA ALA A 79 -5.38 -8.53 -2.78
C ALA A 79 -6.84 -8.09 -2.79
N ALA A 80 -7.10 -6.77 -2.77
CA ALA A 80 -8.45 -6.22 -2.87
C ALA A 80 -9.04 -6.23 -4.29
N GLY A 81 -8.23 -6.55 -5.30
CA GLY A 81 -8.74 -6.73 -6.66
C GLY A 81 -9.73 -7.89 -6.70
N HIS A 82 -10.80 -7.75 -7.47
CA HIS A 82 -11.83 -8.79 -7.63
C HIS A 82 -11.31 -9.96 -8.48
N HIS A 83 -10.41 -10.77 -7.91
CA HIS A 83 -9.80 -11.93 -8.59
C HIS A 83 -10.66 -13.19 -8.49
N GLY A 84 -11.76 -13.15 -7.72
CA GLY A 84 -12.55 -14.33 -7.37
C GLY A 84 -11.78 -15.35 -6.53
N GLN A 85 -10.73 -14.89 -5.82
CA GLN A 85 -9.81 -15.72 -5.03
C GLN A 85 -9.83 -15.34 -3.53
N ASP A 86 -10.91 -14.70 -3.08
CA ASP A 86 -11.03 -14.23 -1.69
C ASP A 86 -10.91 -15.40 -0.69
N GLU A 87 -11.40 -16.58 -1.07
CA GLU A 87 -11.25 -17.83 -0.31
C GLU A 87 -9.78 -18.26 -0.21
N LEU A 88 -9.00 -18.19 -1.30
CA LEU A 88 -7.58 -18.52 -1.26
C LEU A 88 -6.81 -17.59 -0.34
N LEU A 89 -7.13 -16.30 -0.33
CA LEU A 89 -6.51 -15.34 0.58
C LEU A 89 -6.94 -15.60 2.04
N ALA A 90 -8.21 -15.89 2.29
CA ALA A 90 -8.73 -16.23 3.61
C ALA A 90 -8.00 -17.46 4.19
N ASP A 91 -7.75 -18.47 3.36
CA ASP A 91 -6.95 -19.65 3.73
C ASP A 91 -5.50 -19.33 4.09
N ARG A 92 -4.99 -18.12 3.76
CA ARG A 92 -3.64 -17.65 4.09
C ARG A 92 -3.59 -16.66 5.25
N ALA A 93 -4.66 -16.51 6.02
CA ALA A 93 -4.70 -15.55 7.13
C ALA A 93 -3.51 -15.67 8.10
N ASP A 94 -3.08 -16.89 8.44
CA ASP A 94 -1.92 -17.11 9.32
C ASP A 94 -0.61 -16.60 8.72
N ALA A 95 -0.39 -16.85 7.42
CA ALA A 95 0.79 -16.37 6.72
C ALA A 95 0.78 -14.83 6.61
N VAL A 96 -0.38 -14.22 6.35
CA VAL A 96 -0.54 -12.76 6.32
C VAL A 96 -0.27 -12.15 7.70
N ALA A 97 -0.77 -12.77 8.77
CA ALA A 97 -0.50 -12.34 10.14
C ALA A 97 0.97 -12.50 10.54
N GLU A 98 1.63 -13.58 10.12
CA GLU A 98 3.08 -13.76 10.28
C GLU A 98 3.86 -12.68 9.54
N PHE A 99 3.50 -12.40 8.29
CA PHE A 99 4.15 -11.35 7.51
C PHE A 99 4.03 -9.98 8.17
N GLY A 100 2.87 -9.66 8.74
CA GLY A 100 2.68 -8.43 9.53
C GLY A 100 3.64 -8.28 10.70
N ARG A 101 4.02 -9.39 11.35
CA ARG A 101 5.03 -9.39 12.42
C ARG A 101 6.43 -9.19 11.86
N VAL A 102 6.78 -9.92 10.79
CA VAL A 102 8.08 -9.79 10.10
C VAL A 102 8.30 -8.34 9.63
N LEU A 103 7.28 -7.71 9.06
CA LEU A 103 7.35 -6.32 8.62
C LEU A 103 7.48 -5.33 9.78
N ASP A 104 6.76 -5.51 10.90
CA ASP A 104 6.90 -4.60 12.05
C ASP A 104 8.31 -4.66 12.66
N ASP A 105 8.88 -5.87 12.77
CA ASP A 105 10.25 -6.05 13.25
C ASP A 105 11.27 -5.43 12.29
N HIS A 106 11.08 -5.61 10.98
CA HIS A 106 11.93 -5.02 9.94
C HIS A 106 11.86 -3.49 9.93
N LEU A 107 10.67 -2.89 10.04
CA LEU A 107 10.51 -1.43 10.09
C LEU A 107 11.26 -0.79 11.27
N ARG A 108 11.29 -1.45 12.43
CA ARG A 108 12.03 -0.98 13.61
C ARG A 108 13.54 -0.89 13.40
N SER A 109 14.10 -1.68 12.49
CA SER A 109 15.53 -1.59 12.14
C SER A 109 15.84 -0.43 11.17
N ARG A 110 14.84 0.36 10.77
CA ARG A 110 14.97 1.54 9.90
C ARG A 110 15.68 1.22 8.58
N PRO A 111 15.19 0.25 7.82
CA PRO A 111 15.85 -0.24 6.63
C PRO A 111 15.73 0.76 5.48
N ALA A 112 16.56 0.60 4.44
CA ALA A 112 16.50 1.47 3.26
C ALA A 112 15.20 1.31 2.46
N ASP A 113 14.56 0.13 2.53
CA ASP A 113 13.27 -0.21 1.91
C ASP A 113 12.06 0.11 2.82
N TYR A 114 12.20 1.08 3.74
CA TYR A 114 11.19 1.39 4.75
C TYR A 114 9.80 1.65 4.16
N LEU A 115 9.70 2.52 3.15
CA LEU A 115 8.41 2.87 2.54
C LEU A 115 7.73 1.65 1.89
N VAL A 116 8.50 0.83 1.17
CA VAL A 116 8.02 -0.42 0.56
C VAL A 116 7.47 -1.36 1.63
N SER A 117 8.19 -1.52 2.74
CA SER A 117 7.78 -2.37 3.86
C SER A 117 6.57 -1.81 4.60
N LEU A 118 6.44 -0.48 4.71
CA LEU A 118 5.29 0.18 5.33
C LEU A 118 4.03 0.01 4.50
N ARG A 119 4.13 0.12 3.17
CA ARG A 119 3.01 -0.14 2.24
C ARG A 119 2.57 -1.60 2.30
N ALA A 120 3.51 -2.54 2.31
CA ALA A 120 3.20 -3.95 2.57
C ALA A 120 2.48 -4.15 3.92
N ARG A 121 2.87 -3.38 4.95
CA ARG A 121 2.25 -3.44 6.28
C ARG A 121 0.83 -2.88 6.31
N LEU A 122 0.54 -1.84 5.51
CA LEU A 122 -0.81 -1.34 5.24
C LEU A 122 -1.67 -2.40 4.54
N ALA A 123 -1.12 -3.07 3.52
CA ALA A 123 -1.81 -4.13 2.81
C ALA A 123 -2.17 -5.32 3.74
N VAL A 124 -1.27 -5.71 4.64
CA VAL A 124 -1.56 -6.70 5.70
C VAL A 124 -2.70 -6.24 6.61
N ALA A 125 -2.83 -4.93 6.86
CA ALA A 125 -3.92 -4.36 7.67
C ALA A 125 -5.24 -4.22 6.88
N GLY A 126 -5.29 -4.59 5.61
CA GLY A 126 -6.44 -4.40 4.74
C GLY A 126 -6.63 -2.95 4.25
N GLU A 127 -5.64 -2.09 4.47
CA GLU A 127 -5.64 -0.68 4.05
C GLU A 127 -5.09 -0.55 2.64
N PHE A 128 -5.63 -1.34 1.70
CA PHE A 128 -5.10 -1.51 0.35
C PHE A 128 -5.04 -0.20 -0.45
N HIS A 129 -6.06 0.64 -0.33
CA HIS A 129 -6.09 1.95 -0.98
C HIS A 129 -4.93 2.84 -0.52
N TRP A 130 -4.61 2.86 0.78
CA TRP A 130 -3.43 3.57 1.28
C TRP A 130 -2.12 2.89 0.89
N ALA A 131 -2.08 1.55 0.87
CA ALA A 131 -0.91 0.80 0.44
C ALA A 131 -0.52 1.12 -1.01
N ASN A 132 -1.49 1.39 -1.88
CA ASN A 132 -1.24 1.75 -3.28
C ASN A 132 -0.98 3.25 -3.50
N ALA A 133 -1.53 4.13 -2.65
CA ALA A 133 -1.49 5.58 -2.84
C ALA A 133 -0.28 6.29 -2.20
N LEU A 134 0.41 5.65 -1.26
CA LEU A 134 1.47 6.30 -0.48
C LEU A 134 2.81 6.31 -1.25
N GLU A 135 3.38 7.50 -1.45
CA GLU A 135 4.63 7.72 -2.20
C GLU A 135 5.76 8.35 -1.34
N GLY A 136 5.49 8.59 -0.06
CA GLY A 136 6.51 8.93 0.94
C GLY A 136 6.67 10.42 1.22
N PHE A 137 5.77 11.23 0.69
CA PHE A 137 5.66 12.69 0.85
C PHE A 137 6.87 13.46 0.31
N THR A 138 7.48 12.96 -0.76
CA THR A 138 8.44 13.77 -1.54
C THR A 138 7.67 14.84 -2.31
N ASP A 139 6.59 14.42 -2.96
CA ASP A 139 5.67 15.22 -3.77
C ASP A 139 4.34 14.47 -4.00
N ASP A 140 3.81 13.79 -2.98
CA ASP A 140 2.59 12.98 -3.10
C ASP A 140 1.42 13.85 -3.57
N ILE A 141 0.72 13.34 -4.60
CA ILE A 141 -0.47 13.96 -5.15
C ILE A 141 -1.67 13.04 -4.92
N HIS A 142 -2.72 13.61 -4.33
CA HIS A 142 -3.99 12.93 -4.14
C HIS A 142 -5.12 13.72 -4.79
N HIS A 143 -6.07 13.01 -5.38
CA HIS A 143 -7.30 13.59 -5.89
C HIS A 143 -8.44 13.26 -4.94
N VAL A 144 -9.15 14.28 -4.47
CA VAL A 144 -10.32 14.13 -3.62
C VAL A 144 -11.44 15.00 -4.12
N ARG A 145 -12.68 14.62 -3.84
CA ARG A 145 -13.85 15.43 -4.16
C ARG A 145 -14.32 16.15 -2.90
N CYS A 146 -14.66 17.44 -2.99
CA CYS A 146 -15.31 18.13 -1.88
C CYS A 146 -16.69 17.50 -1.64
N PRO A 147 -17.00 17.02 -0.42
CA PRO A 147 -18.29 16.38 -0.14
C PRO A 147 -19.47 17.37 -0.17
N HIS A 148 -19.21 18.68 -0.12
CA HIS A 148 -20.23 19.71 -0.12
C HIS A 148 -20.63 20.20 -1.52
N CYS A 149 -19.66 20.63 -2.34
CA CYS A 149 -19.94 21.15 -3.68
C CYS A 149 -19.57 20.20 -4.83
N GLY A 150 -18.91 19.09 -4.55
CA GLY A 150 -18.50 18.13 -5.57
C GLY A 150 -17.29 18.55 -6.41
N ALA A 151 -16.64 19.67 -6.10
CA ALA A 151 -15.42 20.11 -6.78
C ALA A 151 -14.29 19.09 -6.62
N GLU A 152 -13.57 18.83 -7.70
CA GLU A 152 -12.37 17.96 -7.69
C GLU A 152 -11.16 18.78 -7.25
N LEU A 153 -10.52 18.32 -6.19
CA LEU A 153 -9.37 18.96 -5.58
C LEU A 153 -8.14 18.11 -5.87
N THR A 154 -7.10 18.76 -6.37
CA THR A 154 -5.74 18.19 -6.41
C THR A 154 -5.05 18.61 -5.13
N VAL A 155 -4.57 17.64 -4.37
CA VAL A 155 -3.92 17.84 -3.07
C VAL A 155 -2.47 17.44 -3.20
N ALA A 156 -1.57 18.35 -2.88
CA ALA A 156 -0.13 18.11 -2.86
C ALA A 156 0.36 18.09 -1.42
N ILE A 157 1.19 17.10 -1.06
CA ILE A 157 1.84 16.97 0.25
C ILE A 157 3.31 16.61 0.03
N GLY A 158 4.21 17.54 0.36
CA GLY A 158 5.63 17.25 0.34
C GLY A 158 6.50 18.48 0.19
N ARG A 159 7.61 18.34 -0.54
CA ARG A 159 8.67 19.35 -0.64
C ARG A 159 8.21 20.70 -1.18
N PHE A 160 7.19 20.70 -2.04
CA PHE A 160 6.67 21.91 -2.69
C PHE A 160 5.51 22.57 -1.92
N GLY A 161 5.23 22.08 -0.71
CA GLY A 161 4.19 22.57 0.18
C GLY A 161 3.08 21.56 0.41
N CYS A 162 2.15 21.93 1.28
CA CYS A 162 1.00 21.11 1.67
C CYS A 162 -0.28 21.91 1.39
N TYR A 163 -0.90 21.70 0.23
CA TYR A 163 -2.05 22.50 -0.21
C TYR A 163 -3.05 21.70 -1.05
N ALA A 164 -4.30 22.18 -1.08
CA ALA A 164 -5.31 21.76 -2.04
C ALA A 164 -5.50 22.86 -3.07
N GLN A 165 -5.65 22.47 -4.31
CA GLN A 165 -5.88 23.36 -5.43
C GLN A 165 -7.00 22.85 -6.34
N LEU A 166 -7.65 23.79 -7.01
CA LEU A 166 -8.52 23.53 -8.15
C LEU A 166 -8.35 24.67 -9.17
N TRP A 167 -8.69 24.38 -10.42
CA TRP A 167 -8.63 25.35 -11.51
C TRP A 167 -10.05 25.80 -11.88
N ASP A 168 -10.30 27.11 -11.80
CA ASP A 168 -11.50 27.75 -12.35
C ASP A 168 -11.11 28.52 -13.62
N GLY A 169 -11.17 27.82 -14.76
CA GLY A 169 -10.63 28.32 -16.02
C GLY A 169 -9.12 28.60 -15.90
N PRO A 170 -8.65 29.84 -16.15
CA PRO A 170 -7.24 30.20 -16.01
C PRO A 170 -6.82 30.54 -14.57
N VAL A 171 -7.75 30.56 -13.61
CA VAL A 171 -7.49 30.97 -12.22
C VAL A 171 -7.21 29.75 -11.36
N GLU A 172 -6.03 29.71 -10.75
CA GLU A 172 -5.70 28.73 -9.72
C GLU A 172 -6.27 29.19 -8.37
N LEU A 173 -7.13 28.37 -7.76
CA LEU A 173 -7.61 28.58 -6.40
C LEU A 173 -6.92 27.59 -5.47
N ARG A 174 -6.12 28.12 -4.55
CA ARG A 174 -5.30 27.33 -3.62
C ARG A 174 -5.65 27.61 -2.16
N ARG A 175 -5.60 26.58 -1.32
CA ARG A 175 -5.72 26.65 0.15
C ARG A 175 -4.69 25.73 0.81
N GLU A 176 -4.05 26.24 1.85
CA GLU A 176 -3.08 25.47 2.63
C GLU A 176 -3.77 24.41 3.49
N LEU A 177 -3.14 23.23 3.59
CA LEU A 177 -3.59 22.16 4.47
C LEU A 177 -3.35 22.53 5.93
N ARG A 178 -4.30 22.16 6.79
CA ARG A 178 -4.16 22.20 8.24
C ARG A 178 -3.78 20.80 8.72
N PRO A 179 -2.54 20.58 9.19
CA PRO A 179 -2.14 19.29 9.73
C PRO A 179 -2.94 18.97 10.99
N ALA A 180 -3.36 17.72 11.15
CA ALA A 180 -3.94 17.26 12.40
C ALA A 180 -2.90 17.29 13.53
N ALA A 181 -3.33 17.54 14.76
CA ALA A 181 -2.47 17.29 15.90
C ALA A 181 -2.28 15.77 16.07
N GLY A 182 -1.08 15.34 16.45
CA GLY A 182 -0.80 13.89 16.64
C GLY A 182 -1.73 13.21 17.65
N THR A 183 -2.30 13.98 18.60
CA THR A 183 -3.28 13.52 19.59
C THR A 183 -4.69 13.32 19.01
N GLU A 184 -5.02 14.04 17.92
CA GLU A 184 -6.32 14.03 17.24
C GLU A 184 -6.43 12.92 16.20
N LEU A 185 -5.32 12.45 15.64
CA LEU A 185 -5.30 11.34 14.69
C LEU A 185 -5.98 10.11 15.28
N THR A 186 -6.76 9.35 14.52
CA THR A 186 -7.40 8.09 14.97
C THR A 186 -7.17 6.97 13.95
N GLY A 187 -7.55 5.73 14.30
CA GLY A 187 -7.45 4.57 13.41
C GLY A 187 -6.10 4.44 12.70
N THR A 188 -6.15 4.27 11.38
CA THR A 188 -4.99 4.11 10.48
C THR A 188 -4.05 5.30 10.51
N GLY A 189 -4.57 6.53 10.57
CA GLY A 189 -3.74 7.74 10.69
C GLY A 189 -2.94 7.79 11.99
N ARG A 190 -3.56 7.42 13.13
CA ARG A 190 -2.85 7.32 14.42
C ARG A 190 -1.76 6.25 14.39
N TRP A 191 -2.08 5.10 13.79
CA TRP A 191 -1.14 3.98 13.69
C TRP A 191 0.07 4.34 12.81
N LEU A 192 -0.15 4.91 11.62
CA LEU A 192 0.91 5.35 10.70
C LEU A 192 1.81 6.40 11.35
N TYR A 193 1.21 7.44 11.95
CA TYR A 193 1.95 8.51 12.62
C TYR A 193 2.84 7.97 13.76
N ARG A 194 2.29 7.11 14.63
CA ARG A 194 3.05 6.53 15.75
C ARG A 194 4.15 5.58 15.27
N THR A 195 3.89 4.82 14.20
CA THR A 195 4.89 3.91 13.60
C THR A 195 6.05 4.72 13.04
N ALA A 196 5.77 5.75 12.23
CA ALA A 196 6.79 6.65 11.70
C ALA A 196 7.59 7.34 12.80
N LEU A 197 6.95 7.86 13.85
CA LEU A 197 7.65 8.47 14.98
C LEU A 197 8.55 7.49 15.73
N ARG A 198 8.04 6.29 16.05
CA ARG A 198 8.80 5.21 16.72
C ARG A 198 10.07 4.90 15.92
N ASP A 199 9.92 4.85 14.60
CA ASP A 199 10.98 4.42 13.68
C ASP A 199 11.86 5.59 13.19
N GLY A 200 11.64 6.81 13.71
CA GLY A 200 12.46 7.99 13.40
C GLY A 200 12.28 8.53 11.98
N GLN A 201 11.11 8.32 11.38
CA GLN A 201 10.75 8.76 10.04
C GLN A 201 9.98 10.08 10.09
N ASP A 202 10.68 11.17 10.41
CA ASP A 202 10.07 12.48 10.68
C ASP A 202 9.29 13.03 9.48
N THR A 203 9.81 12.88 8.25
CA THR A 203 9.12 13.29 7.02
C THR A 203 7.78 12.55 6.85
N LEU A 204 7.77 11.24 7.10
CA LEU A 204 6.54 10.46 7.02
C LEU A 204 5.56 10.86 8.13
N ALA A 205 6.05 11.05 9.35
CA ALA A 205 5.23 11.46 10.48
C ALA A 205 4.54 12.81 10.20
N GLU A 206 5.25 13.80 9.65
CA GLU A 206 4.67 15.08 9.29
C GLU A 206 3.71 14.98 8.11
N GLY A 207 4.08 14.23 7.07
CA GLY A 207 3.19 13.98 5.93
C GLY A 207 1.88 13.32 6.33
N PHE A 208 1.90 12.35 7.26
CA PHE A 208 0.68 11.76 7.80
C PHE A 208 -0.21 12.76 8.55
N ARG A 209 0.37 13.75 9.25
CA ARG A 209 -0.44 14.80 9.89
C ARG A 209 -1.18 15.65 8.86
N HIS A 210 -0.57 15.92 7.72
CA HIS A 210 -1.22 16.62 6.61
C HIS A 210 -2.25 15.73 5.91
N LEU A 211 -1.92 14.48 5.61
CA LEU A 211 -2.79 13.54 4.92
C LEU A 211 -4.08 13.25 5.70
N PHE A 212 -3.97 13.09 7.01
CA PHE A 212 -5.11 12.89 7.91
C PHE A 212 -5.65 14.21 8.50
N GLY A 213 -5.15 15.35 8.01
CA GLY A 213 -5.57 16.68 8.37
C GLY A 213 -6.82 17.15 7.63
N THR A 214 -6.96 18.48 7.53
CA THR A 214 -8.11 19.10 6.88
C THR A 214 -7.68 20.22 5.93
N VAL A 215 -8.56 20.57 5.00
CA VAL A 215 -8.39 21.73 4.12
C VAL A 215 -9.74 22.37 3.86
N GLU A 216 -9.77 23.69 3.69
CA GLU A 216 -10.95 24.39 3.19
C GLU A 216 -11.04 24.23 1.68
N CYS A 217 -12.20 23.84 1.16
CA CYS A 217 -12.45 23.78 -0.27
C CYS A 217 -12.21 25.18 -0.89
N PRO A 218 -11.32 25.33 -1.88
CA PRO A 218 -11.06 26.64 -2.49
C PRO A 218 -12.28 27.27 -3.18
N ASP A 219 -13.26 26.45 -3.59
CA ASP A 219 -14.51 26.86 -4.26
C ASP A 219 -15.60 27.27 -3.24
N CYS A 220 -16.06 26.34 -2.41
CA CYS A 220 -17.19 26.60 -1.50
C CYS A 220 -16.82 26.95 -0.05
N GLY A 221 -15.53 26.93 0.32
CA GLY A 221 -15.04 27.23 1.66
C GLY A 221 -15.32 26.16 2.74
N SER A 222 -16.02 25.08 2.41
CA SER A 222 -16.31 24.00 3.37
C SER A 222 -15.07 23.21 3.76
N LEU A 223 -14.97 22.81 5.02
CA LEU A 223 -13.86 22.01 5.53
C LEU A 223 -13.97 20.55 5.06
N CYS A 224 -12.89 20.00 4.53
CA CYS A 224 -12.79 18.64 4.02
C CYS A 224 -11.71 17.87 4.81
N ASN A 225 -11.96 16.62 5.20
CA ASN A 225 -10.93 15.73 5.74
C ASN A 225 -10.37 14.86 4.61
N LEU A 226 -9.11 15.08 4.26
CA LEU A 226 -8.50 14.52 3.05
C LEU A 226 -8.51 12.99 3.05
N ALA A 227 -8.01 12.38 4.12
CA ALA A 227 -7.98 10.93 4.25
C ALA A 227 -9.40 10.32 4.21
N SER A 228 -10.39 10.97 4.78
CA SER A 228 -11.79 10.48 4.77
C SER A 228 -12.36 10.50 3.36
N GLU A 229 -12.20 11.61 2.63
CA GLU A 229 -12.69 11.72 1.24
C GLU A 229 -11.95 10.76 0.30
N TYR A 230 -10.63 10.63 0.47
CA TYR A 230 -9.83 9.67 -0.30
C TYR A 230 -10.25 8.23 0.00
N THR A 231 -10.42 7.88 1.28
CA THR A 231 -10.88 6.55 1.71
C THR A 231 -12.27 6.26 1.16
N PHE A 232 -13.20 7.22 1.23
CA PHE A 232 -14.55 7.05 0.70
C PHE A 232 -14.55 6.74 -0.80
N ALA A 233 -13.70 7.40 -1.58
CA ALA A 233 -13.62 7.21 -3.03
C ALA A 233 -12.85 5.94 -3.44
N ASN A 234 -11.84 5.52 -2.66
CA ASN A 234 -10.87 4.50 -3.10
C ASN A 234 -10.90 3.21 -2.29
N ARG A 235 -11.61 3.15 -1.16
CA ARG A 235 -11.65 1.93 -0.34
C ARG A 235 -12.36 0.82 -1.13
N PRO A 236 -11.70 -0.33 -1.34
CA PRO A 236 -12.31 -1.45 -2.05
C PRO A 236 -13.56 -1.95 -1.32
N VAL A 237 -14.60 -2.26 -2.07
CA VAL A 237 -15.80 -2.92 -1.54
C VAL A 237 -15.50 -4.42 -1.44
N MET A 238 -15.03 -4.86 -0.29
CA MET A 238 -14.87 -6.29 -0.01
C MET A 238 -16.25 -6.91 0.22
N ARG A 239 -16.58 -7.99 -0.48
CA ARG A 239 -17.86 -8.73 -0.36
C ARG A 239 -17.70 -9.97 0.50
#